data_AF-A0A946UBP4-F1
#
_entry.id   AF-A0A946UBP4-F1
#
_cell.length_a   1.000
_cell.length_b   1.000
_cell.length_c   1.000
_cell.angle_alpha   90.00
_cell.angle_beta   90.00
_cell.angle_gamma   90.00
#
_symmetry.space_group_name_H-M   'P 1'
#
loop_
_entity.id
_entity.type
_entity.pdbx_description
1 polymer ?
#
loop_
_entity_poly.entity_id
_entity_poly.type
_entity_poly.pdbx_seq_one_letter_code
_entity_poly.pdbx_strand_id
1 'polypeptide(L)'
;MATGTHGIVFSTGEPAFAVDRHGVILAWNEAAASSLGYTEAEALGSRCWQLVRGKDTFGNRYCCEHCPMMEMAVRHQSPYRCSMSLKTATGTLKRYKVSTLVLFDGHDGET
;
A
#
# COMPACT_ATOMS: atom_id res chain seq x y z
N MET A 1 -17.63 6.31 -15.32
CA MET A 1 -17.76 5.35 -14.21
C MET A 1 -16.66 4.31 -14.39
N ALA A 2 -15.56 4.43 -13.65
CA ALA A 2 -14.42 3.51 -13.74
C ALA A 2 -14.44 2.59 -12.51
N THR A 3 -15.12 1.45 -12.65
CA THR A 3 -15.33 0.45 -11.58
C THR A 3 -14.22 -0.61 -11.58
N GLY A 4 -12.98 -0.23 -11.87
CA GLY A 4 -11.89 -1.18 -12.15
C GLY A 4 -11.08 -1.64 -10.94
N THR A 5 -10.93 -0.79 -9.91
CA THR A 5 -9.94 -1.01 -8.84
C THR A 5 -10.55 -1.34 -7.48
N HIS A 6 -11.85 -1.08 -7.30
CA HIS A 6 -12.56 -1.29 -6.04
C HIS A 6 -12.92 -2.76 -5.74
N GLY A 7 -12.85 -3.68 -6.70
CA GLY A 7 -13.28 -5.07 -6.45
C GLY A 7 -12.26 -5.92 -5.67
N ILE A 8 -10.97 -5.75 -5.97
CA ILE A 8 -9.94 -6.72 -5.56
C ILE A 8 -9.48 -6.49 -4.11
N VAL A 9 -9.36 -5.23 -3.68
CA VAL A 9 -8.89 -4.87 -2.33
C VAL A 9 -9.94 -5.18 -1.26
N PHE A 10 -11.22 -5.15 -1.61
CA PHE A 10 -12.31 -5.17 -0.64
C PHE A 10 -12.83 -6.58 -0.28
N SER A 11 -12.43 -7.63 -1.02
CA SER A 11 -12.93 -9.00 -0.77
C SER A 11 -11.95 -9.92 -0.02
N THR A 12 -10.78 -9.42 0.40
CA THR A 12 -9.78 -10.24 1.10
C THR A 12 -9.94 -10.16 2.61
N GLY A 13 -9.86 -11.29 3.31
CA GLY A 13 -9.78 -11.32 4.79
C GLY A 13 -8.45 -10.80 5.35
N GLU A 14 -7.47 -10.53 4.48
CA GLU A 14 -6.18 -9.96 4.84
C GLU A 14 -6.19 -8.42 4.73
N PRO A 15 -5.42 -7.71 5.57
CA PRO A 15 -5.23 -6.27 5.46
C PRO A 15 -4.73 -5.87 4.07
N ALA A 16 -5.49 -5.02 3.38
CA ALA A 16 -5.13 -4.53 2.06
C ALA A 16 -5.50 -3.06 1.90
N PHE A 17 -4.65 -2.34 1.16
CA PHE A 17 -4.88 -0.97 0.74
C PHE A 17 -4.21 -0.74 -0.62
N ALA A 18 -4.71 0.23 -1.37
CA ALA A 18 -4.14 0.65 -2.64
C ALA A 18 -3.62 2.08 -2.55
N VAL A 19 -2.61 2.38 -3.35
CA VAL A 19 -2.07 3.74 -3.49
C VAL A 19 -1.96 4.14 -4.97
N ASP A 20 -2.00 5.44 -5.24
CA ASP A 20 -1.67 5.98 -6.57
C ASP A 20 -0.15 6.00 -6.81
N ARG A 21 0.26 6.48 -8.00
CA ARG A 21 1.68 6.60 -8.38
C ARG A 21 2.51 7.51 -7.47
N HIS A 22 1.86 8.34 -6.67
CA HIS A 22 2.49 9.24 -5.71
C HIS A 22 2.33 8.72 -4.27
N GLY A 23 1.86 7.50 -4.07
CA GLY A 23 1.67 6.89 -2.75
C GLY A 23 0.51 7.47 -1.93
N VAL A 24 -0.44 8.18 -2.57
CA VAL A 24 -1.71 8.58 -1.94
C VAL A 24 -2.59 7.35 -1.77
N ILE A 25 -3.09 7.08 -0.57
CA ILE A 25 -4.00 5.96 -0.31
C ILE A 25 -5.35 6.23 -0.98
N LEU A 26 -5.75 5.30 -1.86
CA LEU A 26 -6.99 5.35 -2.65
C LEU A 26 -8.07 4.38 -2.15
N ALA A 27 -7.68 3.32 -1.46
CA ALA A 27 -8.59 2.31 -0.93
C ALA A 27 -8.01 1.71 0.34
N TRP A 28 -8.89 1.35 1.29
CA TRP A 28 -8.51 0.79 2.57
C TRP A 28 -9.59 -0.17 3.07
N ASN A 29 -9.30 -1.47 3.15
CA ASN A 29 -10.31 -2.45 3.53
C ASN A 29 -10.53 -2.55 5.05
N GLU A 30 -11.62 -3.22 5.45
CA GLU A 30 -11.98 -3.41 6.86
C GLU A 30 -10.91 -4.18 7.66
N ALA A 31 -10.24 -5.15 7.02
CA ALA A 31 -9.14 -5.89 7.64
C ALA A 31 -7.92 -4.98 7.93
N ALA A 32 -7.62 -4.03 7.06
CA ALA A 32 -6.59 -3.02 7.28
C ALA A 32 -6.99 -2.08 8.42
N ALA A 33 -8.25 -1.66 8.47
CA ALA A 33 -8.75 -0.83 9.56
C ALA A 33 -8.63 -1.53 10.92
N SER A 34 -9.05 -2.79 10.98
CA SER A 34 -8.95 -3.61 12.19
C SER A 34 -7.50 -3.90 12.60
N SER A 35 -6.60 -4.12 11.63
CA SER A 35 -5.24 -4.56 11.92
C SER A 35 -4.26 -3.42 12.20
N LEU A 36 -4.41 -2.29 11.51
CA LEU A 36 -3.54 -1.11 11.64
C LEU A 36 -4.18 -0.02 12.52
N GLY A 37 -5.48 -0.10 12.79
CA GLY A 37 -6.19 0.79 13.70
C GLY A 37 -6.58 2.15 13.12
N TYR A 38 -6.37 2.38 11.82
CA TYR A 38 -6.84 3.57 11.11
C TYR A 38 -8.14 3.25 10.37
N THR A 39 -9.16 4.07 10.55
CA THR A 39 -10.38 3.99 9.72
C THR A 39 -10.07 4.32 8.27
N GLU A 40 -10.93 3.88 7.35
CA GLU A 40 -10.81 4.27 5.93
C GLU A 40 -10.81 5.80 5.77
N ALA A 41 -11.67 6.50 6.51
CA ALA A 41 -11.76 7.97 6.48
C ALA A 41 -10.45 8.67 6.92
N GLU A 42 -9.71 8.08 7.85
CA GLU A 42 -8.39 8.60 8.26
C GLU A 42 -7.29 8.24 7.24
N ALA A 43 -7.43 7.10 6.56
CA ALA A 43 -6.43 6.59 5.64
C ALA A 43 -6.50 7.25 4.26
N LEU A 44 -7.70 7.42 3.70
CA LEU A 44 -7.91 7.94 2.35
C LEU A 44 -7.31 9.34 2.18
N GLY A 45 -6.63 9.55 1.06
CA GLY A 45 -5.97 10.83 0.75
C GLY A 45 -4.63 11.05 1.48
N SER A 46 -4.31 10.26 2.49
CA SER A 46 -3.01 10.33 3.17
C SER A 46 -1.91 9.69 2.33
N ARG A 47 -0.67 10.16 2.48
CA ARG A 47 0.51 9.48 1.93
C ARG A 47 0.81 8.24 2.76
N CYS A 48 0.99 7.08 2.13
CA CYS A 48 1.23 5.83 2.83
C CYS A 48 2.46 5.90 3.75
N TRP A 49 3.54 6.57 3.33
CA TRP A 49 4.74 6.73 4.15
C TRP A 49 4.57 7.66 5.35
N GLN A 50 3.55 8.52 5.37
CA GLN A 50 3.24 9.37 6.52
C GLN A 50 2.39 8.64 7.55
N LEU A 51 1.45 7.81 7.09
CA LEU A 51 0.50 7.07 7.91
C LEU A 51 1.14 5.80 8.50
N VAL A 52 1.56 4.86 7.65
CA VAL A 52 2.01 3.52 8.09
C VAL A 52 3.51 3.44 8.35
N ARG A 53 4.32 4.40 7.90
CA ARG A 53 5.74 4.59 8.27
C ARG A 53 6.57 3.29 8.35
N GLY A 54 6.45 2.46 7.31
CA GLY A 54 7.03 1.13 7.29
C GLY A 54 8.55 1.10 7.49
N LYS A 55 9.01 0.06 8.19
CA LYS A 55 10.43 -0.25 8.42
C LYS A 55 10.75 -1.66 7.95
N ASP A 56 11.95 -1.87 7.44
CA ASP A 56 12.41 -3.21 7.05
C ASP A 56 12.64 -4.12 8.27
N THR A 57 13.09 -5.36 8.05
CA THR A 57 13.37 -6.32 9.12
C THR A 57 14.52 -5.92 10.04
N PHE A 58 15.40 -5.03 9.60
CA PHE A 58 16.53 -4.52 10.37
C PHE A 58 16.22 -3.20 11.08
N GLY A 59 15.02 -2.65 10.87
CA GLY A 59 14.56 -1.41 11.48
C GLY A 59 14.90 -0.15 10.69
N ASN A 60 15.45 -0.29 9.48
CA ASN A 60 15.70 0.85 8.59
C ASN A 60 14.38 1.44 8.12
N ARG A 61 14.37 2.75 7.85
CA ARG A 61 13.22 3.41 7.23
C ARG A 61 13.03 2.83 5.82
N TYR A 62 11.89 2.17 5.61
CA TYR A 62 11.56 1.57 4.32
C TYR A 62 10.54 2.42 3.57
N CYS A 63 9.49 2.90 4.25
CA CYS A 63 8.54 3.83 3.65
C CYS A 63 9.09 5.27 3.66
N CYS A 64 9.12 5.85 2.47
CA CYS A 64 9.43 7.24 2.16
C CYS A 64 8.74 7.61 0.84
N GLU A 65 8.89 8.87 0.41
CA GLU A 65 8.33 9.36 -0.86
C GLU A 65 8.76 8.51 -2.06
N HIS A 66 10.04 8.13 -2.11
CA HIS A 66 10.64 7.30 -3.16
C HIS A 66 11.05 5.93 -2.60
N CYS A 67 10.09 5.19 -2.02
CA CYS A 67 10.40 3.88 -1.46
C CYS A 67 10.66 2.84 -2.56
N PRO A 68 11.45 1.77 -2.27
CA PRO A 68 11.79 0.77 -3.27
C PRO A 68 10.56 0.13 -3.96
N MET A 69 9.45 -0.07 -3.24
CA MET A 69 8.22 -0.60 -3.83
C MET A 69 7.63 0.33 -4.91
N MET A 70 7.62 1.64 -4.65
CA MET A 70 7.09 2.61 -5.61
C MET A 70 8.04 2.78 -6.79
N GLU A 71 9.35 2.85 -6.55
CA GLU A 71 10.37 2.92 -7.61
C GLU A 71 10.28 1.72 -8.57
N MET A 72 10.12 0.51 -8.04
CA MET A 72 9.90 -0.69 -8.86
C MET A 72 8.59 -0.58 -9.66
N ALA A 73 7.49 -0.22 -9.01
CA ALA A 73 6.19 -0.11 -9.67
C ALA A 73 6.21 0.91 -10.83
N VAL A 74 6.82 2.08 -10.65
CA VAL A 74 6.98 3.10 -11.70
C VAL A 74 7.82 2.60 -12.87
N ARG A 75 8.76 1.69 -12.63
CA ARG A 75 9.60 1.06 -13.67
C ARG A 75 8.97 -0.18 -14.29
N HIS A 76 7.67 -0.40 -14.09
CA HIS A 76 6.95 -1.59 -14.55
C HIS A 76 7.52 -2.91 -13.99
N GLN A 77 8.09 -2.85 -12.78
CA GLN A 77 8.59 -4.02 -12.07
C GLN A 77 7.68 -4.34 -10.89
N SER A 78 7.37 -5.63 -10.72
CA SER A 78 6.59 -6.09 -9.57
C SER A 78 7.48 -6.24 -8.34
N PRO A 79 7.18 -5.57 -7.21
CA PRO A 79 7.88 -5.82 -5.96
C PRO A 79 7.70 -7.27 -5.51
N TYR A 80 8.80 -7.92 -5.15
CA TYR A 80 8.73 -9.24 -4.52
C TYR A 80 8.16 -9.14 -3.11
N ARG A 81 7.60 -10.27 -2.63
CA ARG A 81 7.08 -10.35 -1.27
C ARG A 81 8.18 -10.05 -0.26
N CYS A 82 7.92 -9.12 0.65
CA CYS A 82 8.88 -8.72 1.67
C CYS A 82 8.24 -8.72 3.06
N SER A 83 9.08 -8.71 4.10
CA SER A 83 8.61 -8.55 5.48
C SER A 83 8.94 -7.15 5.95
N MET A 84 7.96 -6.44 6.51
CA MET A 84 8.17 -5.11 7.05
C MET A 84 7.26 -4.86 8.26
N SER A 85 7.65 -3.91 9.11
CA SER A 85 6.86 -3.47 10.24
C SER A 85 6.16 -2.16 9.90
N LEU A 86 4.85 -2.09 10.09
CA LEU A 86 4.04 -0.89 9.87
C LEU A 86 3.60 -0.29 11.21
N LYS A 87 3.56 1.03 11.29
CA LYS A 87 3.03 1.80 12.41
C LYS A 87 1.51 1.73 12.42
N THR A 88 0.95 1.38 13.58
CA THR A 88 -0.49 1.40 13.86
C THR A 88 -0.93 2.74 14.46
N ALA A 89 -2.24 2.98 14.53
CA ALA A 89 -2.81 4.18 15.15
C ALA A 89 -2.41 4.36 16.62
N THR A 90 -2.17 3.27 17.35
CA THR A 90 -1.68 3.31 18.74
C THR A 90 -0.19 3.68 18.85
N GLY A 91 0.50 3.85 17.73
CA GLY A 91 1.93 4.18 17.68
C GLY A 91 2.86 2.96 17.75
N THR A 92 2.32 1.75 17.88
CA THR A 92 3.09 0.51 17.91
C THR A 92 3.48 0.06 16.49
N LEU A 93 4.52 -0.77 16.38
CA LEU A 93 4.93 -1.39 15.12
C LEU A 93 4.44 -2.84 15.08
N LYS A 94 3.67 -3.20 14.05
CA LYS A 94 3.22 -4.57 13.80
C LYS A 94 3.86 -5.10 12.52
N ARG A 95 4.31 -6.36 12.54
CA ARG A 95 5.01 -6.99 11.41
C ARG A 95 4.04 -7.62 10.43
N TYR A 96 4.29 -7.42 9.14
CA TYR A 96 3.50 -7.93 8.03
C TYR A 96 4.41 -8.55 6.98
N LYS A 97 3.90 -9.59 6.30
CA LYS A 97 4.41 -10.00 4.99
C LYS A 97 3.59 -9.26 3.95
N VAL A 98 4.26 -8.44 3.16
CA VAL A 98 3.63 -7.57 2.17
C VAL A 98 3.91 -8.15 0.79
N SER A 99 2.83 -8.40 0.05
CA SER A 99 2.85 -8.67 -1.39
C SER A 99 2.15 -7.52 -2.10
N THR A 100 2.71 -7.09 -3.22
CA THR A 100 2.20 -5.94 -3.97
C THR A 100 1.77 -6.39 -5.36
N LEU A 101 0.53 -6.07 -5.73
CA LEU A 101 0.07 -6.14 -7.11
C LEU A 101 0.17 -4.74 -7.71
N VAL A 102 0.86 -4.62 -8.83
CA VAL A 102 0.94 -3.36 -9.58
C VAL A 102 -0.06 -3.45 -10.74
N LEU A 103 -0.95 -2.48 -10.82
CA LEU A 103 -1.90 -2.36 -11.92
C LEU A 103 -1.37 -1.31 -12.89
N PHE A 104 -1.11 -1.73 -14.11
CA PHE A 104 -0.74 -0.84 -15.21
C PHE A 104 -2.00 -0.48 -15.98
N ASP A 105 -2.21 0.81 -16.24
CA ASP A 105 -3.27 1.22 -17.15
C ASP A 105 -2.86 0.74 -18.56
N GLY A 106 -3.69 -0.12 -19.15
CA GLY A 106 -3.45 -0.64 -20.49
C GLY A 106 -3.75 0.43 -21.52
N HIS A 107 -2.74 1.22 -21.87
CA HIS A 107 -2.71 1.93 -23.15
C HIS A 107 -1.49 1.47 -23.95
N ASP A 108 -1.56 0.23 -24.43
CA ASP A 108 -0.81 -0.20 -25.61
C ASP A 108 -1.46 0.47 -26.83
N GLY A 109 -1.14 1.75 -27.01
CA GLY A 109 -1.36 2.46 -28.25
C GLY A 109 -0.32 2.01 -29.26
N GLU A 110 -0.75 1.07 -30.10
CA GLU A 110 -0.16 0.68 -31.37
C GLU A 110 0.45 1.89 -32.13
N THR A 111 1.70 1.75 -32.59
CA THR A 111 2.23 2.49 -33.75
C THR A 111 3.10 1.53 -34.56
#